data_AF-A0A2M7R551-F1
#
_entry.id   AF-A0A2M7R551-F1
#
_cell.length_a   1.000
_cell.length_b   1.000
_cell.length_c   1.000
_cell.angle_alpha   90.00
_cell.angle_beta   90.00
_cell.angle_gamma   90.00
#
_symmetry.space_group_name_H-M   'P 1'
#
loop_
_entity.id
_entity.type
_entity.pdbx_description
1 polymer ?
#
loop_
_entity_poly.entity_id
_entity_poly.type
_entity_poly.pdbx_seq_one_letter_code
_entity_poly.pdbx_strand_id
1 'polypeptide(L)' 'MQKVKDDIEIRNLGMKSLINTLGHAGMIRFIRQFSKGSGDYLELQEKIFRGMTVDEIYEKAKKHYEKTHK' A
#
# COMPACT_ATOMS: atom_id res chain seq x y z
N MET A 1 -28.05 25.30 -8.33
CA MET A 1 -27.83 23.95 -7.75
C MET A 1 -26.36 23.61 -7.91
N GLN A 2 -25.69 23.16 -6.85
CA GLN A 2 -24.29 22.75 -6.93
C GLN A 2 -24.21 21.52 -7.86
N LYS A 3 -23.32 21.57 -8.86
CA LYS A 3 -23.12 20.46 -9.79
C LYS A 3 -22.61 19.26 -8.98
N VAL A 4 -23.34 18.16 -8.98
CA VAL A 4 -22.90 16.93 -8.29
C VAL A 4 -21.59 16.50 -8.94
N LYS A 5 -20.54 16.43 -8.12
CA LYS A 5 -19.21 15.99 -8.52
C LYS A 5 -19.24 14.49 -8.76
N ASP A 6 -18.50 14.02 -9.76
CA ASP A 6 -18.32 12.58 -9.93
C ASP A 6 -17.52 11.98 -8.77
N ASP A 7 -17.59 10.66 -8.61
CA ASP A 7 -16.96 9.96 -7.48
C ASP A 7 -15.44 10.18 -7.43
N ILE A 8 -14.79 10.35 -8.60
CA ILE A 8 -13.35 10.59 -8.68
C ILE A 8 -13.02 11.99 -8.17
N GLU A 9 -13.79 12.99 -8.57
CA GLU A 9 -13.67 14.36 -8.07
C GLU A 9 -13.89 14.43 -6.56
N ILE A 10 -14.94 13.78 -6.04
CA ILE A 10 -15.22 13.74 -4.59
C ILE A 10 -14.04 13.10 -3.85
N ARG A 11 -13.54 11.96 -4.34
CA ARG A 11 -12.39 11.28 -3.75
C ARG A 11 -11.15 12.16 -3.76
N ASN A 12 -10.84 12.80 -4.87
CA ASN A 12 -9.66 13.66 -5.00
C ASN A 12 -9.74 14.88 -4.07
N LEU A 13 -10.91 15.51 -3.97
CA LEU A 13 -11.15 16.60 -3.03
C LEU A 13 -10.99 16.15 -1.57
N GLY A 14 -11.56 15.00 -1.22
CA GLY A 14 -11.40 14.41 0.12
C GLY A 14 -9.93 14.14 0.46
N MET A 15 -9.21 13.46 -0.42
CA MET A 15 -7.78 13.16 -0.23
C MET A 15 -6.94 14.43 -0.09
N LYS A 16 -7.15 15.43 -0.96
CA LYS A 16 -6.45 16.72 -0.87
C LYS A 16 -6.72 17.43 0.44
N SER A 17 -7.96 17.40 0.91
CA SER A 17 -8.35 18.03 2.18
C SER A 17 -7.69 17.33 3.37
N LEU A 18 -7.64 16.00 3.37
CA LEU A 18 -6.95 15.22 4.39
C LEU A 18 -5.44 15.47 4.40
N ILE A 19 -4.79 15.52 3.23
CA ILE A 19 -3.36 15.84 3.13
C ILE A 19 -3.07 17.23 3.67
N ASN A 20 -3.88 18.23 3.30
CA ASN A 20 -3.68 19.61 3.75
C ASN A 20 -3.79 19.76 5.27
N THR A 21 -4.68 19.00 5.90
CA THR A 21 -4.92 19.09 7.35
C THR A 21 -4.01 18.21 8.18
N LEU A 22 -3.70 16.99 7.71
CA LEU A 22 -3.02 15.94 8.49
C LEU A 22 -1.60 15.63 8.00
N GLY A 23 -1.21 16.15 6.84
CA GLY A 23 -0.05 15.68 6.10
C GLY A 23 -0.21 14.26 5.56
N HIS A 24 0.74 13.82 4.73
CA HIS A 24 0.71 12.51 4.09
C HIS A 24 0.62 11.35 5.09
N ALA A 25 1.46 11.37 6.14
CA ALA A 25 1.49 10.30 7.14
C ALA A 25 0.18 10.24 7.97
N GLY A 26 -0.37 11.41 8.32
CA GLY A 26 -1.64 11.49 9.04
C GLY A 26 -2.82 11.01 8.21
N MET A 27 -2.87 11.38 6.93
CA MET A 27 -3.88 10.88 5.97
C MET A 27 -3.87 9.35 5.89
N ILE A 28 -2.71 8.73 5.68
CA ILE A 28 -2.59 7.26 5.57
C ILE A 28 -3.10 6.57 6.84
N ARG A 29 -2.70 7.07 8.01
CA ARG A 29 -3.15 6.53 9.30
C ARG A 29 -4.66 6.68 9.49
N PHE A 30 -5.22 7.83 9.11
CA PHE A 30 -6.66 8.08 9.16
C PHE A 30 -7.44 7.10 8.28
N ILE A 31 -7.05 6.94 7.01
CA ILE A 31 -7.73 6.02 6.08
C ILE A 31 -7.69 4.58 6.61
N ARG A 32 -6.57 4.15 7.21
CA ARG A 32 -6.42 2.82 7.81
C ARG A 32 -7.36 2.55 9.00
N GLN A 33 -7.98 3.56 9.59
CA GLN A 33 -9.00 3.36 10.64
C GLN A 33 -10.32 2.86 10.04
N PHE A 34 -10.63 3.24 8.80
CA PHE A 34 -11.88 2.91 8.11
C PHE A 34 -11.72 1.76 7.12
N SER A 35 -10.50 1.50 6.69
CA SER A 35 -10.13 0.34 5.89
C SER A 35 -9.24 -0.57 6.72
N LYS A 36 -9.75 -1.75 7.07
CA LYS A 36 -8.87 -2.93 7.19
C LYS A 36 -8.19 -3.01 5.83
N GLY A 37 -6.89 -2.72 5.74
CA GLY A 37 -6.17 -2.79 4.47
C GLY A 37 -6.51 -4.10 3.75
N SER A 38 -6.61 -4.06 2.43
CA SER A 38 -6.87 -5.29 1.67
C SER A 38 -5.67 -6.23 1.76
N GLY A 39 -5.93 -7.48 2.13
CA GLY A 39 -4.92 -8.54 2.20
C GLY A 39 -4.43 -8.77 3.63
N ASP A 40 -4.59 -10.00 4.09
CA ASP A 40 -3.90 -10.47 5.28
C ASP A 40 -2.41 -10.65 4.91
N TYR A 41 -1.55 -9.78 5.44
CA TYR A 41 -0.11 -9.86 5.18
C TYR A 41 0.47 -11.20 5.64
N LEU A 42 -0.08 -11.81 6.71
CA LEU A 42 0.38 -13.10 7.19
C LEU A 42 -0.03 -14.22 6.22
N GLU A 43 -1.25 -14.18 5.69
CA GLU A 43 -1.66 -15.13 4.64
C GLU A 43 -0.82 -14.96 3.37
N LEU A 44 -0.54 -13.71 2.96
CA LEU A 44 0.28 -13.42 1.79
C LEU A 44 1.74 -13.86 2.01
N GLN A 45 2.30 -13.58 3.18
CA GLN A 45 3.64 -13.98 3.57
C GLN A 45 3.76 -15.50 3.58
N GLU A 46 2.80 -16.21 4.18
CA GLU A 46 2.75 -17.67 4.16
C GLU A 46 2.68 -18.15 2.72
N LYS A 47 1.76 -17.64 1.90
CA LYS A 47 1.63 -18.06 0.49
C LYS A 47 2.92 -17.90 -0.32
N ILE A 48 3.69 -16.83 -0.09
CA ILE A 48 4.89 -16.52 -0.88
C ILE A 48 6.13 -17.25 -0.34
N PHE A 49 6.27 -17.34 0.98
CA PHE A 49 7.52 -17.76 1.64
C PHE A 49 7.43 -19.09 2.37
N ARG A 50 6.31 -19.82 2.28
CA ARG A 50 6.13 -21.12 2.92
C ARG A 50 7.28 -22.07 2.61
N GLY A 51 7.90 -22.57 3.69
CA GLY A 51 8.99 -23.52 3.60
C GLY A 51 10.34 -22.92 3.16
N MET A 52 10.44 -21.60 3.01
CA MET A 52 11.70 -20.92 2.74
C MET A 52 12.33 -20.42 4.03
N THR A 53 13.64 -20.60 4.13
CA THR A 53 14.48 -19.94 5.13
C THR A 53 14.72 -18.48 4.74
N VAL A 54 15.09 -17.65 5.73
CA VAL A 54 15.43 -16.24 5.50
C VAL A 54 16.60 -16.10 4.51
N ASP A 55 17.59 -16.98 4.60
CA ASP A 55 18.75 -16.98 3.70
C ASP A 55 18.35 -17.26 2.24
N GLU A 56 17.42 -18.20 2.02
CA GLU A 56 16.91 -18.48 0.67
C GLU A 56 16.11 -17.31 0.09
N ILE A 57 15.37 -16.58 0.93
CA ILE A 57 14.66 -15.37 0.50
C ILE A 57 15.67 -14.30 0.08
N TYR A 58 16.70 -14.07 0.89
CA TYR A 58 17.76 -13.10 0.63
C TYR A 58 18.50 -13.41 -0.68
N GLU A 59 18.96 -14.65 -0.86
CA GLU A 59 19.71 -15.05 -2.06
C GLU A 59 18.88 -14.94 -3.35
N LYS A 60 17.58 -15.27 -3.29
CA LYS A 60 16.68 -15.08 -4.45
C LYS A 60 16.50 -13.60 -4.79
N ALA A 61 16.30 -12.74 -3.79
CA ALA A 61 16.15 -11.31 -4.00
C ALA A 61 17.42 -10.69 -4.60
N LYS A 62 18.59 -11.04 -4.05
CA LYS A 62 19.90 -10.59 -4.53
C LYS A 62 20.14 -10.97 -5.98
N LYS A 63 19.93 -12.25 -6.34
CA LYS A 63 20.09 -12.74 -7.73
C LYS A 63 19.15 -12.01 -8.71
N HIS A 64 17.93 -11.72 -8.30
CA HIS A 64 16.98 -10.99 -9.16
C HIS A 64 17.45 -9.55 -9.42
N TYR A 65 17.92 -8.86 -8.36
CA TYR A 65 18.45 -7.51 -8.47
C TYR A 65 19.67 -7.46 -9.41
N GLU A 66 20.63 -8.37 -9.21
CA GLU A 66 21.84 -8.47 -10.05
C GLU A 66 21.51 -8.76 -11.51
N LYS A 67 20.46 -9.54 -11.81
CA LYS A 67 20.03 -9.84 -13.18
C LYS A 67 19.33 -8.66 -13.88
N THR A 68 18.63 -7.83 -13.11
CA THR A 68 17.81 -6.72 -13.65
C THR A 68 18.58 -5.40 -13.76
N HIS A 69 19.70 -5.27 -13.04
CA HIS A 69 20.52 -4.06 -12.98
C HIS A 69 21.97 -4.29 -13.48
N LYS A 70 22.17 -5.33 -14.31
CA LYS A 70 23.36 -5.53 -15.15
C LYS A 70 23.00 -5.25 -16.61
#